data_AF-A0A8J1VWI7-F1
#
_entry.id   AF-A0A8J1VWI7-F1
#
_cell.length_a   1.000
_cell.length_b   1.000
_cell.length_c   1.000
_cell.angle_alpha   90.00
_cell.angle_beta   90.00
_cell.angle_gamma   90.00
#
_symmetry.space_group_name_H-M   'P 1'
#
loop_
_entity.id
_entity.type
_entity.pdbx_description
1 polymer ?
#
loop_
_entity_poly.entity_id
_entity_poly.type
_entity_poly.pdbx_seq_one_letter_code
_entity_poly.pdbx_strand_id
1 'polypeptide(L)' 'MSEVKPKMQYVNLGKSGLKVSKIILGCMQYGSGQPWMIPDHDEGIKQLKYAYDIGIN' A
#
# COMPACT_ATOMS: atom_id res chain seq x y z
N MET A 1 25.45 2.39 -3.45
CA MET A 1 25.01 2.22 -2.05
C MET A 1 23.64 1.57 -2.11
N SER A 2 23.50 0.32 -1.66
CA SER A 2 22.19 -0.32 -1.58
C SER A 2 21.37 0.33 -0.47
N GLU A 3 20.25 0.97 -0.81
CA GLU A 3 19.28 1.45 0.19
C GLU A 3 18.84 0.27 1.07
N VAL A 4 19.09 0.38 2.38
CA VAL A 4 18.56 -0.55 3.37
C VAL A 4 17.07 -0.23 3.52
N LYS A 5 16.21 -0.93 2.79
CA LYS A 5 14.76 -0.83 2.99
C LYS A 5 14.44 -1.32 4.41
N PRO A 6 13.83 -0.49 5.28
CA PRO A 6 13.41 -0.96 6.60
C PRO A 6 12.43 -2.12 6.42
N LYS A 7 12.68 -3.22 7.13
CA LYS A 7 11.85 -4.43 7.05
C LYS A 7 10.44 -4.11 7.57
N MET A 8 9.42 -4.49 6.81
CA MET A 8 8.02 -4.28 7.19
C MET A 8 7.71 -4.92 8.55
N GLN A 9 6.99 -4.18 9.40
CA GLN A 9 6.48 -4.67 10.67
C GLN A 9 5.03 -5.12 10.50
N TYR A 10 4.64 -6.20 11.18
CA TYR A 10 3.28 -6.74 11.14
C TYR A 10 2.69 -6.80 12.54
N VAL A 11 1.40 -6.51 12.65
CA VAL A 11 0.62 -6.45 13.89
C VAL A 11 -0.71 -7.19 13.74
N ASN A 12 -1.33 -7.58 14.84
CA ASN A 12 -2.67 -8.16 14.81
C ASN A 12 -3.73 -7.06 14.75
N LEU A 13 -4.71 -7.21 13.85
CA LEU A 13 -5.85 -6.29 13.73
C LEU A 13 -6.88 -6.62 14.82
N GLY A 14 -6.70 -6.03 16.00
CA GLY A 14 -7.60 -6.22 17.13
C GLY A 14 -7.81 -7.69 17.47
N LYS A 15 -9.07 -8.13 17.54
CA LYS A 15 -9.45 -9.53 17.84
C LYS A 15 -9.84 -10.34 16.61
N SER A 16 -9.61 -9.82 15.40
CA SER A 16 -10.01 -10.48 14.15
C SER A 16 -9.19 -11.72 13.82
N GLY A 17 -8.02 -11.89 14.45
CA GLY A 17 -7.04 -12.92 14.08
C GLY A 17 -6.23 -12.61 12.82
N LEU A 18 -6.50 -11.49 12.14
CA LEU A 18 -5.74 -11.06 10.97
C LEU A 18 -4.41 -10.42 11.40
N LYS A 19 -3.33 -10.81 10.73
CA LYS A 19 -2.01 -10.20 10.85
C LYS A 19 -1.78 -9.32 9.63
N VAL A 20 -1.63 -8.02 9.86
CA VAL A 20 -1.52 -6.99 8.81
C VAL A 20 -0.23 -6.21 8.98
N SER A 21 0.22 -5.57 7.91
CA SER A 21 1.31 -4.60 7.94
C SER A 21 0.97 -3.41 8.85
N LYS A 22 1.98 -2.84 9.51
CA LYS A 22 1.80 -1.70 10.42
C LYS A 22 1.40 -0.41 9.69
N ILE A 23 1.67 -0.35 8.38
CA ILE A 23 1.33 0.77 7.49
C ILE A 23 0.41 0.22 6.41
N ILE A 24 -0.71 0.89 6.18
CA ILE A 24 -1.71 0.49 5.17
C ILE A 24 -1.71 1.52 4.03
N LEU A 25 -1.71 1.03 2.79
CA LEU A 25 -1.95 1.86 1.61
C LEU A 25 -3.45 2.06 1.41
N GLY A 26 -3.92 3.29 1.56
CA GLY A 26 -5.30 3.65 1.24
C GLY A 26 -5.47 3.90 -0.27
N CYS A 27 -6.60 3.45 -0.84
CA CYS A 27 -6.85 3.52 -2.28
C CYS A 27 -7.81 4.63 -2.73
N MET A 28 -8.19 5.57 -1.84
CA MET A 28 -9.16 6.63 -2.15
C MET A 28 -8.71 7.57 -3.28
N GLN A 29 -7.39 7.64 -3.53
CA GLN A 29 -6.81 8.47 -4.57
C GLN A 29 -6.93 7.83 -5.96
N TYR A 30 -7.15 6.53 -6.09
CA TYR A 30 -7.20 5.87 -7.40
C TYR A 30 -8.61 5.89 -7.98
N GLY A 31 -8.75 6.35 -9.21
CA GLY A 31 -10.02 6.39 -9.94
C GLY A 31 -10.24 7.68 -10.72
N SER A 32 -11.46 7.87 -11.20
CA SER A 32 -11.82 8.99 -12.09
C SER A 32 -13.03 9.79 -11.61
N GLY A 33 -13.54 9.50 -10.41
CA GLY A 33 -14.76 10.11 -9.90
C GLY A 33 -14.62 11.56 -9.44
N GLN A 34 -13.40 12.03 -9.20
CA GLN A 34 -13.11 13.39 -8.73
C GLN A 34 -11.78 13.91 -9.31
N PRO A 35 -11.60 15.24 -9.46
CA PRO A 35 -10.43 15.83 -10.12
C PRO A 35 -9.07 15.55 -9.45
N TRP A 36 -9.06 15.23 -8.16
CA TRP A 36 -7.85 14.93 -7.39
C TRP A 36 -7.47 13.45 -7.41
N MET A 37 -8.24 12.61 -8.09
CA MET A 37 -7.93 11.20 -8.23
C MET A 37 -6.86 10.99 -9.31
N ILE A 38 -6.17 9.86 -9.23
CA ILE A 38 -5.22 9.34 -10.21
C ILE A 38 -6.02 8.43 -11.15
N PRO A 39 -6.41 8.89 -12.36
CA PRO A 39 -7.22 8.11 -13.29
C PRO A 39 -6.39 7.11 -14.10
N ASP A 40 -5.07 7.29 -14.15
CA ASP A 40 -4.16 6.40 -14.86
C ASP A 40 -4.05 5.06 -14.11
N HIS A 41 -4.56 4.01 -14.76
CA HIS A 41 -4.56 2.66 -14.21
C HIS A 41 -3.14 2.11 -14.03
N ASP A 42 -2.23 2.35 -14.98
CA ASP A 42 -0.88 1.79 -14.95
C ASP A 42 -0.03 2.47 -13.89
N GLU A 43 -0.23 3.77 -13.66
CA GLU A 43 0.39 4.49 -12.55
C GLU A 43 -0.11 3.96 -11.20
N GLY A 44 -1.42 3.77 -11.05
CA GLY A 44 -1.99 3.14 -9.86
C GLY A 44 -1.37 1.77 -9.60
N ILE A 45 -1.36 0.89 -10.60
CA ILE A 45 -0.77 -0.45 -10.48
C ILE A 45 0.71 -0.41 -10.10
N LYS A 46 1.52 0.53 -10.65
CA LYS A 46 2.93 0.69 -10.26
C LYS A 46 3.08 1.02 -8.77
N GLN A 47 2.23 1.89 -8.22
CA GLN A 47 2.26 2.26 -6.81
C GLN A 47 1.82 1.11 -5.90
N LEU A 48 0.73 0.40 -6.25
CA LEU A 48 0.30 -0.80 -5.52
C LEU A 48 1.36 -1.89 -5.54
N LYS A 49 2.00 -2.14 -6.69
CA LYS A 49 3.08 -3.12 -6.81
C LYS A 49 4.25 -2.76 -5.91
N TYR A 50 4.67 -1.50 -5.89
CA TYR A 50 5.74 -1.05 -5.00
C TYR A 50 5.40 -1.30 -3.53
N ALA A 51 4.19 -0.94 -3.10
CA ALA A 51 3.70 -1.19 -1.75
C ALA A 51 3.72 -2.69 -1.39
N TYR A 52 3.27 -3.54 -2.31
CA TYR A 52 3.30 -4.99 -2.15
C TYR A 52 4.74 -5.53 -2.05
N ASP A 53 5.64 -5.10 -2.93
CA ASP A 53 7.05 -5.51 -2.96
C ASP A 53 7.80 -5.13 -1.65
N ILE A 54 7.37 -4.07 -0.96
CA ILE A 54 7.91 -3.69 0.35
C ILE A 54 7.16 -4.32 1.54
N GLY A 55 6.16 -5.17 1.28
CA GLY A 55 5.50 -6.01 2.28
C GLY A 55 4.18 -5.47 2.85
N ILE A 56 3.55 -4.45 2.26
CA ILE A 56 2.23 -3.99 2.70
C ILE A 56 1.17 -5.07 2.40
N ASN A 57 0.44 -5.51 3.44
CA ASN A 57 -0.69 -6.44 3.40
C ASN A 57 -1.64 -6.29 4.60
#